data_AF-A0ABD5W065-F1
#
_entry.id   AF-A0ABD5W065-F1
#
_cell.length_a   1.000
_cell.length_b   1.000
_cell.length_c   1.000
_cell.angle_alpha   90.00
_cell.angle_beta   90.00
_cell.angle_gamma   90.00
#
_symmetry.space_group_name_H-M   'P 1'
#
loop_
_entity.id
_entity.type
_entity.pdbx_description
1 polymer ?
#
loop_
_entity_poly.entity_id
_entity_poly.type
_entity_poly.pdbx_seq_one_letter_code
_entity_poly.pdbx_strand_id
1 'polypeptide(L)'
;MTKPQWLPEGWNVSAPRMLLATLICSVLVALVVFATVSTTAFGLYNPTWEGTSDLREEISTERELDLLTDTAEYGSLVSDEAVAFIIAPDEEYDDEAAEQVRRFVERGGTAVVFENFETNGNALLSDLGAEARFDGRVLRDEEHYFRGPEMPVATTVENHTLTEGVDQLTLNLGTAIEPGNATVLVGTSEFAYLVEEPDTELDDEDELATYPVATVEPLGEGQVVAVGDPSITINAMVDESDNAVFLERLSQNSDRVVFDLSHQESVPPLTSAVLAVRETPLLQVLLGGVAIVAVAGVSRGRFRRTRKRLASTAVWGRLRRRAGLRTAPSGQVMTAEQRVRYLRREHPDWDDDRIERVVIAFNRTSEEEGKRE
;
A
#
# COMPACT_ATOMS: atom_id res chain seq x y z
N MET A 1 29.41 44.04 6.88
CA MET A 1 28.02 43.53 6.95
C MET A 1 27.59 43.50 8.40
N THR A 2 26.60 44.31 8.72
CA THR A 2 26.11 44.66 10.05
C THR A 2 25.11 43.62 10.58
N LYS A 3 25.21 43.28 11.87
CA LYS A 3 24.34 42.32 12.57
C LYS A 3 22.90 42.88 12.72
N PRO A 4 21.84 42.08 12.55
CA PRO A 4 20.48 42.49 12.88
C PRO A 4 20.31 42.74 14.38
N GLN A 5 19.62 43.83 14.74
CA GLN A 5 19.63 44.45 16.06
C GLN A 5 18.54 43.94 17.04
N TRP A 6 17.84 42.86 16.70
CA TRP A 6 16.74 42.29 17.51
C TRP A 6 17.12 41.02 18.27
N LEU A 7 18.41 40.67 18.33
CA LEU A 7 18.94 39.51 19.06
C LEU A 7 19.62 39.95 20.37
N PRO A 8 19.26 39.41 21.54
CA PRO A 8 19.89 39.75 22.82
C PRO A 8 21.40 39.48 22.81
N GLU A 9 22.20 40.42 23.32
CA GLU A 9 23.65 40.27 23.50
C GLU A 9 23.95 39.13 24.49
N GLY A 10 24.55 38.04 23.99
CA GLY A 10 24.96 36.90 24.82
C GLY A 10 24.80 35.52 24.18
N TRP A 11 24.09 35.41 23.06
CA TRP A 11 23.98 34.17 22.29
C TRP A 11 25.24 33.87 21.47
N ASN A 12 26.30 33.42 22.13
CA ASN A 12 27.37 32.68 21.47
C ASN A 12 27.00 31.20 21.45
N VAL A 13 25.99 30.84 20.66
CA VAL A 13 25.77 29.44 20.32
C VAL A 13 26.94 29.05 19.42
N SER A 14 27.84 28.19 19.90
CA SER A 14 28.92 27.68 19.07
C SER A 14 28.30 26.99 17.85
N ALA A 15 28.69 27.38 16.62
CA ALA A 15 28.16 26.81 15.37
C ALA A 15 27.98 25.28 15.38
N PRO A 16 28.87 24.46 15.99
CA PRO A 16 28.68 23.01 16.08
C PRO A 16 27.43 22.56 16.86
N ARG A 17 26.97 23.34 17.84
CA ARG A 17 25.78 23.02 18.67
C ARG A 17 24.47 23.40 17.99
N MET A 18 24.45 24.51 17.25
CA MET A 18 23.30 24.81 16.37
C MET A 18 23.15 23.72 15.32
N LEU A 19 24.26 23.32 14.69
CA LEU A 19 24.27 22.24 13.71
C LEU A 19 23.77 20.91 14.29
N LEU A 20 24.20 20.54 15.51
CA LEU A 20 23.72 19.32 16.16
C LEU A 20 22.23 19.39 16.51
N ALA A 21 21.74 20.53 17.04
CA ALA A 21 20.33 20.68 17.37
C ALA A 21 19.45 20.67 16.11
N THR A 22 19.87 21.35 15.05
CA THR A 22 19.21 21.30 13.74
C THR A 22 19.24 19.87 13.20
N LEU A 23 20.37 19.16 13.26
CA LEU A 23 20.47 17.77 12.83
C LEU A 23 19.51 16.87 13.62
N ILE A 24 19.46 16.97 14.95
CA ILE A 24 18.54 16.18 15.77
C ILE A 24 17.09 16.51 15.40
N CYS A 25 16.75 17.78 15.24
CA CYS A 25 15.40 18.19 14.84
C CYS A 25 15.04 17.64 13.45
N SER A 26 15.94 17.75 12.48
CA SER A 26 15.78 17.18 11.14
C SER A 26 15.66 15.65 11.18
N VAL A 27 16.44 14.96 12.01
CA VAL A 27 16.35 13.51 12.20
C VAL A 27 15.02 13.13 12.84
N LEU A 28 14.54 13.88 13.84
CA LEU A 28 13.23 13.61 14.47
C LEU A 28 12.08 13.86 13.48
N VAL A 29 12.13 14.95 12.70
CA VAL A 29 11.14 15.21 11.64
C VAL A 29 11.21 14.10 10.58
N ALA A 30 12.40 13.70 10.14
CA ALA A 30 12.56 12.61 9.19
C ALA A 30 12.06 11.28 9.76
N LEU A 31 12.26 10.99 11.04
CA LEU A 31 11.72 9.80 11.69
C LEU A 31 10.20 9.83 11.77
N VAL A 32 9.59 10.99 12.04
CA VAL A 32 8.13 11.15 12.02
C VAL A 32 7.58 10.97 10.61
N VAL A 33 8.20 11.58 9.59
CA VAL A 33 7.79 11.43 8.18
C VAL A 33 8.01 10.00 7.69
N PHE A 34 9.12 9.36 8.04
CA PHE A 34 9.36 7.97 7.67
C PHE A 34 8.38 7.03 8.39
N ALA A 35 8.01 7.35 9.64
CA ALA A 35 6.96 6.65 10.33
C ALA A 35 5.59 6.85 9.69
N THR A 36 5.34 7.91 8.89
CA THR A 36 4.06 8.09 8.17
C THR A 36 3.90 7.19 6.94
N VAL A 37 4.99 6.60 6.44
CA VAL A 37 4.97 5.75 5.25
C VAL A 37 4.82 4.29 5.66
N SER A 38 3.86 3.58 5.08
CA SER A 38 3.78 2.12 5.16
C SER A 38 4.58 1.47 4.04
N THR A 39 5.03 0.24 4.24
CA THR A 39 5.60 -0.62 3.19
C THR A 39 4.83 -1.92 3.04
N THR A 40 3.65 -2.04 3.66
CA THR A 40 2.76 -3.20 3.53
C THR A 40 2.07 -3.13 2.16
N ALA A 41 2.02 -4.25 1.45
CA ALA A 41 1.19 -4.39 0.24
C ALA A 41 -0.28 -4.07 0.57
N PHE A 42 -1.02 -3.47 -0.37
CA PHE A 42 -2.38 -2.94 -0.18
C PHE A 42 -2.52 -1.89 0.94
N GLY A 43 -1.41 -1.44 1.54
CA GLY A 43 -1.43 -0.48 2.63
C GLY A 43 -1.85 0.91 2.16
N LEU A 44 -2.86 1.49 2.81
CA LEU A 44 -3.42 2.82 2.48
C LEU A 44 -2.44 4.00 2.60
N TYR A 45 -1.32 3.79 3.29
CA TYR A 45 -0.25 4.77 3.44
C TYR A 45 1.07 4.32 2.82
N ASN A 46 1.03 3.27 1.99
CA ASN A 46 2.17 2.81 1.23
C ASN A 46 2.19 3.53 -0.14
N PRO A 47 3.16 4.44 -0.40
CA PRO A 47 3.29 5.18 -1.66
C PRO A 47 4.09 4.41 -2.71
N THR A 48 4.50 3.17 -2.42
CA THR A 48 5.15 2.32 -3.42
C THR A 48 4.10 1.71 -4.35
N TRP A 49 4.56 1.07 -5.42
CA TRP A 49 3.71 0.53 -6.48
C TRP A 49 2.67 -0.49 -5.98
N GLU A 50 2.96 -1.21 -4.89
CA GLU A 50 2.11 -2.24 -4.29
C GLU A 50 1.16 -1.73 -3.19
N GLY A 51 1.14 -0.42 -2.91
CA GLY A 51 0.27 0.19 -1.90
C GLY A 51 -1.01 0.78 -2.46
N THR A 52 -1.92 1.27 -1.60
CA THR A 52 -3.25 1.80 -1.96
C THR A 52 -3.37 3.30 -1.60
N SER A 53 -2.24 4.04 -1.62
CA SER A 53 -2.22 5.44 -1.21
C SER A 53 -2.93 6.37 -2.18
N ASP A 54 -2.90 6.06 -3.46
CA ASP A 54 -3.41 6.92 -4.54
C ASP A 54 -4.93 6.86 -4.55
N LEU A 55 -5.52 5.65 -4.48
CA LEU A 55 -6.96 5.46 -4.28
C LEU A 55 -7.45 6.15 -3.01
N ARG A 56 -6.72 6.03 -1.88
CA ARG A 56 -7.08 6.71 -0.63
C ARG A 56 -7.08 8.23 -0.81
N GLU A 57 -6.10 8.79 -1.50
CA GLU A 57 -6.01 10.24 -1.74
C GLU A 57 -7.16 10.73 -2.62
N GLU A 58 -7.49 10.01 -3.69
CA GLU A 58 -8.61 10.27 -4.58
C GLU A 58 -9.93 10.29 -3.80
N ILE A 59 -10.23 9.22 -3.06
CA ILE A 59 -11.46 9.12 -2.25
C ILE A 59 -11.54 10.24 -1.22
N SER A 60 -10.44 10.52 -0.50
CA SER A 60 -10.42 11.56 0.54
C SER A 60 -10.59 12.99 0.02
N THR A 61 -10.44 13.20 -1.28
CA THR A 61 -10.67 14.50 -1.93
C THR A 61 -12.16 14.76 -2.14
N GLU A 62 -12.95 13.71 -2.32
CA GLU A 62 -14.36 13.81 -2.70
C GLU A 62 -15.34 13.40 -1.59
N ARG A 63 -14.93 12.48 -0.71
CA ARG A 63 -15.80 11.80 0.26
C ARG A 63 -15.16 11.73 1.64
N GLU A 64 -15.98 11.44 2.65
CA GLU A 64 -15.48 11.12 3.98
C GLU A 64 -14.84 9.73 3.94
N LEU A 65 -13.64 9.61 4.52
CA LEU A 65 -12.87 8.38 4.57
C LEU A 65 -12.63 7.98 6.02
N ASP A 66 -13.09 6.78 6.38
CA ASP A 66 -12.88 6.18 7.69
C ASP A 66 -12.00 4.93 7.58
N LEU A 67 -11.16 4.71 8.59
CA LEU A 67 -10.32 3.53 8.73
C LEU A 67 -10.84 2.71 9.90
N LEU A 68 -11.32 1.51 9.63
CA LEU A 68 -11.80 0.61 10.68
C LEU A 68 -10.67 -0.32 11.10
N THR A 69 -10.39 -0.34 12.40
CA THR A 69 -9.38 -1.27 12.96
C THR A 69 -10.01 -2.32 13.86
N ASP A 70 -11.29 -2.17 14.19
CA ASP A 70 -12.10 -3.10 14.96
C ASP A 70 -13.49 -3.23 14.29
N THR A 71 -13.96 -4.45 14.06
CA THR A 71 -15.26 -4.68 13.42
C THR A 71 -16.44 -4.17 14.24
N ALA A 72 -16.29 -3.97 15.55
CA ALA A 72 -17.32 -3.36 16.39
C ALA A 72 -17.69 -1.93 15.93
N GLU A 73 -16.78 -1.25 15.24
CA GLU A 73 -16.99 0.11 14.72
C GLU A 73 -18.08 0.16 13.62
N TYR A 74 -18.32 -0.94 12.89
CA TYR A 74 -19.43 -1.05 11.92
C TYR A 74 -20.80 -0.76 12.54
N GLY A 75 -20.98 -1.07 13.84
CA GLY A 75 -22.21 -0.79 14.57
C GLY A 75 -22.50 0.71 14.72
N SER A 76 -21.49 1.56 14.62
CA SER A 76 -21.59 3.03 14.78
C SER A 76 -21.81 3.80 13.48
N LEU A 77 -21.61 3.16 12.33
CA LEU A 77 -21.77 3.77 11.01
C LEU A 77 -23.24 3.96 10.62
N VAL A 78 -23.51 5.05 9.91
CA VAL A 78 -24.76 5.23 9.15
C VAL A 78 -24.64 4.37 7.89
N SER A 79 -25.30 3.21 7.89
CA SER A 79 -24.97 2.13 6.95
C SER A 79 -25.44 2.42 5.53
N ASP A 80 -26.63 2.99 5.35
CA ASP A 80 -27.22 3.33 4.05
C ASP A 80 -26.47 4.43 3.27
N GLU A 81 -25.53 5.11 3.92
CA GLU A 81 -24.67 6.15 3.32
C GLU A 81 -23.20 5.70 3.21
N ALA A 82 -22.89 4.42 3.47
CA ALA A 82 -21.53 3.92 3.58
C ALA A 82 -21.24 2.67 2.73
N VAL A 83 -20.03 2.65 2.16
CA VAL A 83 -19.43 1.48 1.52
C VAL A 83 -18.18 1.07 2.28
N ALA A 84 -17.98 -0.23 2.48
CA ALA A 84 -16.80 -0.78 3.10
C ALA A 84 -15.97 -1.58 2.10
N PHE A 85 -14.73 -1.19 1.91
CA PHE A 85 -13.73 -1.90 1.11
C PHE A 85 -12.93 -2.82 2.04
N ILE A 86 -13.08 -4.12 1.79
CA ILE A 86 -12.38 -5.21 2.49
C ILE A 86 -11.42 -5.80 1.46
N ILE A 87 -10.13 -5.46 1.59
CA ILE A 87 -9.12 -5.75 0.57
C ILE A 87 -8.19 -6.83 1.11
N ALA A 88 -8.20 -8.00 0.46
CA ALA A 88 -7.34 -9.16 0.72
C ALA A 88 -7.13 -9.39 2.24
N PRO A 89 -8.20 -9.78 2.97
CA PRO A 89 -8.08 -10.00 4.41
C PRO A 89 -7.08 -11.12 4.71
N ASP A 90 -6.02 -10.81 5.47
CA ASP A 90 -4.96 -11.78 5.83
C ASP A 90 -5.42 -12.74 6.95
N GLU A 91 -6.39 -12.32 7.77
CA GLU A 91 -6.96 -13.10 8.86
C GLU A 91 -8.44 -13.43 8.62
N GLU A 92 -8.87 -14.63 9.03
CA GLU A 92 -10.28 -15.04 8.97
C GLU A 92 -11.11 -14.24 9.98
N TYR A 93 -12.30 -13.81 9.55
CA TYR A 93 -13.26 -13.15 10.44
C TYR A 93 -13.91 -14.19 11.36
N ASP A 94 -13.88 -13.95 12.67
CA ASP A 94 -14.65 -14.78 13.58
C ASP A 94 -16.17 -14.52 13.46
N ASP A 95 -16.99 -15.43 14.01
CA ASP A 95 -18.46 -15.35 13.97
C ASP A 95 -19.00 -13.98 14.42
N GLU A 96 -18.37 -13.35 15.42
CA GLU A 96 -18.83 -12.05 15.94
C GLU A 96 -18.46 -10.93 14.96
N ALA A 97 -17.24 -10.94 14.44
CA ALA A 97 -16.72 -9.99 13.48
C ALA A 97 -17.50 -10.03 12.16
N ALA A 98 -17.70 -11.21 11.58
CA ALA A 98 -18.48 -11.37 10.35
C ALA A 98 -19.93 -10.91 10.53
N GLU A 99 -20.53 -11.17 11.70
CA GLU A 99 -21.88 -10.73 12.04
C GLU A 99 -22.00 -9.19 12.20
N GLN A 100 -20.93 -8.48 12.58
CA GLN A 100 -20.91 -7.00 12.53
C GLN A 100 -21.00 -6.48 11.09
N VAL A 101 -20.22 -7.07 10.18
CA VAL A 101 -20.21 -6.72 8.76
C VAL A 101 -21.56 -7.06 8.13
N ARG A 102 -22.11 -8.24 8.43
CA ARG A 102 -23.44 -8.67 7.98
C ARG A 102 -24.52 -7.68 8.37
N ARG A 103 -24.58 -7.28 9.65
CA ARG A 103 -25.55 -6.30 10.14
C ARG A 103 -25.34 -4.90 9.56
N PHE A 104 -24.14 -4.55 9.14
CA PHE A 104 -23.89 -3.33 8.39
C PHE A 104 -24.53 -3.40 7.00
N VAL A 105 -24.32 -4.48 6.26
CA VAL A 105 -24.92 -4.67 4.93
C VAL A 105 -26.44 -4.76 5.01
N GLU A 106 -26.98 -5.55 5.96
CA GLU A 106 -28.42 -5.71 6.12
C GLU A 106 -29.17 -4.39 6.41
N ARG A 107 -28.47 -3.39 6.99
CA ARG A 107 -28.97 -2.03 7.27
C ARG A 107 -28.82 -1.04 6.11
N GLY A 108 -28.41 -1.50 4.92
CA GLY A 108 -28.26 -0.65 3.73
C GLY A 108 -26.82 -0.40 3.29
N GLY A 109 -25.83 -0.88 4.04
CA GLY A 109 -24.42 -0.75 3.66
C GLY A 109 -24.05 -1.57 2.44
N THR A 110 -22.98 -1.16 1.76
CA THR A 110 -22.35 -1.99 0.71
C THR A 110 -21.03 -2.55 1.22
N ALA A 111 -20.85 -3.87 1.21
CA ALA A 111 -19.55 -4.50 1.45
C ALA A 111 -18.93 -4.91 0.12
N VAL A 112 -17.73 -4.40 -0.17
CA VAL A 112 -16.94 -4.76 -1.35
C VAL A 112 -15.75 -5.60 -0.88
N VAL A 113 -15.76 -6.87 -1.24
CA VAL A 113 -14.70 -7.83 -0.90
C VAL A 113 -13.81 -8.02 -2.13
N PHE A 114 -12.54 -7.62 -2.00
CA PHE A 114 -11.53 -7.88 -3.00
C PHE A 114 -10.65 -9.03 -2.54
N GLU A 115 -10.57 -10.08 -3.34
CA GLU A 115 -9.84 -11.30 -2.99
C GLU A 115 -9.38 -11.97 -4.28
N ASN A 116 -8.27 -12.69 -4.21
CA ASN A 116 -7.85 -13.57 -5.30
C ASN A 116 -7.51 -14.97 -4.81
N PHE A 117 -6.40 -15.14 -4.08
CA PHE A 117 -5.84 -16.44 -3.76
C PHE A 117 -6.10 -16.91 -2.33
N GLU A 118 -6.58 -16.02 -1.46
CA GLU A 118 -6.78 -16.37 -0.05
C GLU A 118 -8.18 -16.92 0.21
N THR A 119 -8.29 -17.69 1.29
CA THR A 119 -9.54 -18.34 1.69
C THR A 119 -10.44 -17.44 2.52
N ASN A 120 -9.89 -16.36 3.08
CA ASN A 120 -10.55 -15.53 4.09
C ASN A 120 -11.74 -14.76 3.49
N GLY A 121 -11.61 -14.22 2.28
CA GLY A 121 -12.71 -13.57 1.57
C GLY A 121 -13.89 -14.52 1.29
N ASN A 122 -13.62 -15.78 0.94
CA ASN A 122 -14.67 -16.79 0.75
C ASN A 122 -15.37 -17.18 2.06
N ALA A 123 -14.62 -17.27 3.17
CA ALA A 123 -15.19 -17.49 4.50
C ALA A 123 -16.13 -16.32 4.87
N LEU A 124 -15.65 -15.08 4.71
CA LEU A 124 -16.45 -13.89 4.96
C LEU A 124 -17.71 -13.84 4.09
N LEU A 125 -17.61 -14.03 2.76
CA LEU A 125 -18.78 -14.07 1.88
C LEU A 125 -19.80 -15.11 2.35
N SER A 126 -19.34 -16.28 2.80
CA SER A 126 -20.22 -17.31 3.36
C SER A 126 -20.96 -16.87 4.63
N ASP A 127 -20.28 -16.19 5.55
CA ASP A 127 -20.86 -15.75 6.82
C ASP A 127 -21.82 -14.56 6.65
N LEU A 128 -21.55 -13.69 5.68
CA LEU A 128 -22.49 -12.65 5.23
C LEU A 128 -23.76 -13.27 4.62
N GLY A 129 -23.67 -14.49 4.09
CA GLY A 129 -24.75 -15.18 3.38
C GLY A 129 -24.79 -14.88 1.89
N ALA A 130 -23.68 -14.40 1.33
CA ALA A 130 -23.47 -14.25 -0.10
C ALA A 130 -23.21 -15.63 -0.75
N GLU A 131 -23.66 -15.81 -1.98
CA GLU A 131 -23.45 -17.04 -2.76
C GLU A 131 -22.17 -17.01 -3.62
N ALA A 132 -21.70 -15.82 -4.01
CA ALA A 132 -20.51 -15.68 -4.85
C ALA A 132 -19.25 -16.28 -4.18
N ARG A 133 -18.40 -16.98 -4.92
CA ARG A 133 -17.13 -17.53 -4.41
C ARG A 133 -15.97 -17.27 -5.35
N PHE A 134 -14.84 -16.85 -4.81
CA PHE A 134 -13.57 -16.74 -5.53
C PHE A 134 -13.05 -18.15 -5.85
N ASP A 135 -12.67 -18.38 -7.10
CA ASP A 135 -12.18 -19.68 -7.59
C ASP A 135 -10.79 -20.01 -7.01
N GLY A 136 -9.92 -19.01 -6.92
CA GLY A 136 -8.56 -19.14 -6.39
C GLY A 136 -7.51 -19.55 -7.43
N ARG A 137 -7.91 -19.98 -8.63
CA ARG A 137 -6.96 -20.17 -9.75
C ARG A 137 -6.66 -18.84 -10.44
N VAL A 138 -5.52 -18.78 -11.13
CA VAL A 138 -5.05 -17.58 -11.82
C VAL A 138 -5.76 -17.43 -13.15
N LEU A 139 -6.34 -16.26 -13.41
CA LEU A 139 -6.84 -15.90 -14.72
C LEU A 139 -5.70 -15.51 -15.64
N ARG A 140 -5.71 -16.08 -16.85
CA ARG A 140 -4.81 -15.70 -17.93
C ARG A 140 -5.58 -15.44 -19.21
N ASP A 141 -5.07 -14.54 -20.03
CA ASP A 141 -5.59 -14.27 -21.37
C ASP A 141 -4.43 -14.01 -22.33
N GLU A 142 -4.31 -14.83 -23.37
CA GLU A 142 -3.21 -14.73 -24.35
C GLU A 142 -3.47 -13.69 -25.44
N GLU A 143 -4.70 -13.15 -25.52
CA GLU A 143 -5.13 -12.23 -26.58
C GLU A 143 -5.42 -10.83 -26.03
N HIS A 144 -6.08 -10.74 -24.88
CA HIS A 144 -6.49 -9.49 -24.23
C HIS A 144 -5.77 -9.30 -22.90
N TYR A 145 -4.54 -8.78 -22.95
CA TYR A 145 -3.75 -8.51 -21.76
C TYR A 145 -2.99 -7.18 -21.85
N PHE A 146 -2.54 -6.67 -20.71
CA PHE A 146 -1.78 -5.42 -20.64
C PHE A 146 -0.27 -5.61 -20.89
N ARG A 147 0.45 -6.27 -19.97
CA ARG A 147 1.92 -6.48 -20.05
C ARG A 147 2.33 -7.93 -20.17
N GLY A 148 1.48 -8.85 -19.76
CA GLY A 148 1.63 -10.29 -19.89
C GLY A 148 0.29 -10.99 -19.68
N PRO A 149 0.13 -12.25 -20.10
CA PRO A 149 -1.13 -12.98 -20.00
C PRO A 149 -1.72 -13.06 -18.60
N GLU A 150 -0.88 -12.98 -17.56
CA GLU A 150 -1.25 -12.92 -16.14
C GLU A 150 -1.90 -11.59 -15.71
N MET A 151 -1.94 -10.60 -16.60
CA MET A 151 -2.62 -9.32 -16.43
C MET A 151 -3.74 -9.16 -17.48
N PRO A 152 -4.78 -10.01 -17.43
CA PRO A 152 -5.84 -10.00 -18.41
C PRO A 152 -6.64 -8.69 -18.33
N VAL A 153 -7.09 -8.21 -19.49
CA VAL A 153 -8.01 -7.08 -19.61
C VAL A 153 -9.42 -7.64 -19.76
N ALA A 154 -10.22 -7.50 -18.70
CA ALA A 154 -11.60 -7.91 -18.68
C ALA A 154 -12.44 -6.92 -19.51
N THR A 155 -13.07 -7.43 -20.57
CA THR A 155 -13.75 -6.61 -21.61
C THR A 155 -15.25 -6.87 -21.68
N THR A 156 -15.77 -7.83 -20.92
CA THR A 156 -17.21 -8.12 -20.87
C THR A 156 -17.83 -7.36 -19.71
N VAL A 157 -18.27 -6.12 -19.95
CA VAL A 157 -18.94 -5.30 -18.93
C VAL A 157 -20.45 -5.34 -19.12
N GLU A 158 -21.17 -5.79 -18.09
CA GLU A 158 -22.62 -5.82 -18.09
C GLU A 158 -23.20 -4.45 -17.77
N ASN A 159 -24.37 -4.14 -18.33
CA ASN A 159 -25.04 -2.86 -18.09
C ASN A 159 -25.65 -2.81 -16.68
N HIS A 160 -24.96 -2.16 -15.76
CA HIS A 160 -25.35 -2.00 -14.37
C HIS A 160 -24.98 -0.59 -13.85
N THR A 161 -25.66 -0.13 -12.80
CA THR A 161 -25.35 1.19 -12.19
C THR A 161 -23.93 1.26 -11.65
N LEU A 162 -23.40 0.13 -11.17
CA LEU A 162 -22.03 0.00 -10.66
C LEU A 162 -20.95 -0.09 -11.76
N THR A 163 -21.34 -0.17 -13.03
CA THR A 163 -20.42 -0.27 -14.18
C THR A 163 -20.64 0.87 -15.18
N GLU A 164 -21.36 1.93 -14.81
CA GLU A 164 -21.61 3.06 -15.69
C GLU A 164 -20.30 3.79 -16.05
N GLY A 165 -19.97 3.83 -17.34
CA GLY A 165 -18.73 4.43 -17.84
C GLY A 165 -17.48 3.55 -17.69
N VAL A 166 -17.65 2.28 -17.33
CA VAL A 166 -16.60 1.25 -17.32
C VAL A 166 -16.74 0.45 -18.61
N ASP A 167 -15.70 0.41 -19.44
CA ASP A 167 -15.65 -0.41 -20.65
C ASP A 167 -14.74 -1.63 -20.45
N GLN A 168 -13.72 -1.52 -19.60
CA GLN A 168 -12.75 -2.59 -19.34
C GLN A 168 -11.99 -2.44 -18.02
N LEU A 169 -11.66 -3.56 -17.38
CA LEU A 169 -10.80 -3.60 -16.19
C LEU A 169 -9.47 -4.29 -16.49
N THR A 170 -8.36 -3.74 -16.03
CA THR A 170 -7.07 -4.42 -16.10
C THR A 170 -6.80 -5.12 -14.78
N LEU A 171 -6.69 -6.45 -14.82
CA LEU A 171 -6.37 -7.26 -13.66
C LEU A 171 -4.86 -7.55 -13.61
N ASN A 172 -4.35 -7.96 -12.45
CA ASN A 172 -3.00 -8.43 -12.25
C ASN A 172 -3.00 -9.57 -11.24
N LEU A 173 -2.83 -10.80 -11.74
CA LEU A 173 -2.99 -12.03 -10.96
C LEU A 173 -4.40 -12.13 -10.34
N GLY A 174 -5.42 -11.78 -11.12
CA GLY A 174 -6.82 -11.93 -10.73
C GLY A 174 -7.29 -13.39 -10.77
N THR A 175 -8.44 -13.65 -10.13
CA THR A 175 -9.15 -14.94 -10.14
C THR A 175 -10.58 -14.78 -10.66
N ALA A 176 -11.17 -15.89 -11.08
CA ALA A 176 -12.59 -15.94 -11.43
C ALA A 176 -13.48 -15.95 -10.19
N ILE A 177 -14.73 -15.54 -10.38
CA ILE A 177 -15.79 -15.65 -9.39
C ILE A 177 -16.83 -16.65 -9.91
N GLU A 178 -17.11 -17.67 -9.12
CA GLU A 178 -18.33 -18.48 -9.27
C GLU A 178 -19.51 -17.64 -8.76
N PRO A 179 -20.41 -17.16 -9.63
CA PRO A 179 -21.37 -16.14 -9.23
C PRO A 179 -22.53 -16.67 -8.37
N GLY A 180 -22.82 -17.97 -8.41
CA GLY A 180 -24.06 -18.50 -7.81
C GLY A 180 -25.28 -17.80 -8.40
N ASN A 181 -26.11 -17.19 -7.54
CA ASN A 181 -27.23 -16.32 -7.94
C ASN A 181 -26.87 -14.82 -8.06
N ALA A 182 -25.61 -14.43 -7.85
CA ALA A 182 -25.17 -13.04 -7.98
C ALA A 182 -25.26 -12.55 -9.44
N THR A 183 -25.47 -11.25 -9.60
CA THR A 183 -25.42 -10.59 -10.90
C THR A 183 -23.97 -10.33 -11.28
N VAL A 184 -23.54 -10.84 -12.43
CA VAL A 184 -22.21 -10.54 -12.98
C VAL A 184 -22.17 -9.08 -13.42
N LEU A 185 -21.13 -8.36 -13.00
CA LEU A 185 -20.87 -6.97 -13.39
C LEU A 185 -19.82 -6.90 -14.50
N VAL A 186 -18.73 -7.63 -14.33
CA VAL A 186 -17.61 -7.67 -15.27
C VAL A 186 -17.13 -9.11 -15.41
N GLY A 187 -16.80 -9.51 -16.63
CA GLY A 187 -16.13 -10.76 -16.97
C GLY A 187 -14.95 -10.55 -17.92
N THR A 188 -14.09 -11.56 -18.00
CA THR A 188 -12.96 -11.59 -18.92
C THR A 188 -13.39 -11.56 -20.39
N SER A 189 -12.43 -11.56 -21.31
CA SER A 189 -12.72 -11.90 -22.71
C SER A 189 -13.15 -13.38 -22.83
N GLU A 190 -13.64 -13.78 -24.01
CA GLU A 190 -13.92 -15.20 -24.33
C GLU A 190 -12.64 -16.05 -24.51
N PHE A 191 -11.46 -15.42 -24.50
CA PHE A 191 -10.15 -16.03 -24.72
C PHE A 191 -9.37 -16.30 -23.41
N ALA A 192 -10.03 -16.14 -22.26
CA ALA A 192 -9.39 -16.36 -20.97
C ALA A 192 -9.39 -17.84 -20.58
N TYR A 193 -8.43 -18.20 -19.73
CA TYR A 193 -8.24 -19.52 -19.14
C TYR A 193 -8.02 -19.39 -17.62
N LEU A 194 -8.36 -20.45 -16.89
CA LEU A 194 -8.00 -20.59 -15.47
C LEU A 194 -6.87 -21.61 -15.33
N VAL A 195 -5.79 -21.20 -14.68
CA VAL A 195 -4.62 -22.06 -14.45
C VAL A 195 -4.25 -22.10 -12.97
N GLU A 196 -3.67 -23.21 -12.51
CA GLU A 196 -3.26 -23.39 -11.12
C GLU A 196 -2.14 -22.42 -10.69
N GLU A 197 -1.20 -22.12 -11.59
CA GLU A 197 -0.06 -21.23 -11.35
C GLU A 197 0.15 -20.27 -12.54
N PRO A 198 0.70 -19.06 -12.34
CA PRO A 198 0.85 -18.07 -13.41
C PRO A 198 1.69 -18.58 -14.59
N ASP A 199 2.69 -19.42 -14.33
CA ASP A 199 3.63 -19.95 -15.33
C ASP A 199 3.18 -21.28 -15.95
N THR A 200 1.95 -21.76 -15.66
CA THR A 200 1.45 -23.03 -16.22
C THR A 200 1.44 -23.00 -17.74
N GLU A 201 1.99 -24.04 -18.37
CA GLU A 201 1.90 -24.23 -19.82
C GLU A 201 0.46 -24.63 -20.17
N LEU A 202 -0.17 -23.89 -21.08
CA LEU A 202 -1.52 -24.20 -21.55
C LEU A 202 -1.51 -25.46 -22.43
N ASP A 203 -2.51 -26.30 -22.28
CA ASP A 203 -2.74 -27.48 -23.10
C ASP A 203 -4.14 -27.52 -23.74
N ASP A 204 -4.39 -28.55 -24.57
CA ASP A 204 -5.63 -28.67 -25.32
C ASP A 204 -6.87 -28.98 -24.43
N GLU A 205 -6.67 -29.26 -23.14
CA GLU A 205 -7.73 -29.51 -22.16
C GLU A 205 -8.18 -28.22 -21.44
N ASP A 206 -7.42 -27.13 -21.54
CA ASP A 206 -7.77 -25.83 -20.94
C ASP A 206 -8.97 -25.19 -21.65
N GLU A 207 -10.03 -24.91 -20.89
CA GLU A 207 -11.28 -24.39 -21.43
C GLU A 207 -11.28 -22.87 -21.53
N LEU A 208 -11.35 -22.40 -22.77
CA LEU A 208 -11.63 -21.01 -23.11
C LEU A 208 -13.03 -20.62 -22.68
N ALA A 209 -13.14 -19.61 -21.82
CA ALA A 209 -14.42 -19.07 -21.41
C ALA A 209 -14.33 -17.60 -20.98
N THR A 210 -15.49 -16.95 -20.95
CA THR A 210 -15.68 -15.72 -20.21
C THR A 210 -15.89 -16.05 -18.73
N TYR A 211 -14.96 -15.64 -17.89
CA TYR A 211 -15.01 -15.82 -16.44
C TYR A 211 -15.48 -14.53 -15.76
N PRO A 212 -16.48 -14.58 -14.86
CA PRO A 212 -16.84 -13.43 -14.04
C PRO A 212 -15.67 -13.01 -13.15
N VAL A 213 -15.44 -11.70 -13.04
CA VAL A 213 -14.37 -11.11 -12.20
C VAL A 213 -14.89 -10.05 -11.24
N ALA A 214 -16.12 -9.57 -11.46
CA ALA A 214 -16.84 -8.76 -10.50
C ALA A 214 -18.31 -9.17 -10.49
N THR A 215 -18.90 -9.31 -9.30
CA THR A 215 -20.30 -9.69 -9.11
C THR A 215 -20.94 -8.86 -8.00
N VAL A 216 -22.27 -8.76 -8.01
CA VAL A 216 -23.05 -8.12 -6.95
C VAL A 216 -24.28 -8.94 -6.60
N GLU A 217 -24.59 -9.03 -5.32
CA GLU A 217 -25.82 -9.64 -4.83
C GLU A 217 -26.45 -8.84 -3.69
N PRO A 218 -27.79 -8.77 -3.62
CA PRO A 218 -28.49 -8.04 -2.57
C PRO A 218 -28.45 -8.81 -1.24
N LEU A 219 -28.27 -8.09 -0.13
CA LEU A 219 -28.34 -8.64 1.22
C LEU A 219 -29.04 -7.65 2.16
N GLY A 220 -30.25 -8.01 2.61
CA GLY A 220 -31.10 -7.11 3.40
C GLY A 220 -31.48 -5.85 2.63
N GLU A 221 -31.19 -4.67 3.19
CA GLU A 221 -31.39 -3.37 2.52
C GLU A 221 -30.15 -2.94 1.70
N GLY A 222 -29.02 -3.64 1.83
CA GLY A 222 -27.77 -3.34 1.15
C GLY A 222 -27.37 -4.41 0.12
N GLN A 223 -26.07 -4.51 -0.14
CA GLN A 223 -25.52 -5.43 -1.14
C GLN A 223 -24.07 -5.83 -0.82
N VAL A 224 -23.68 -7.00 -1.33
CA VAL A 224 -22.31 -7.51 -1.30
C VAL A 224 -21.78 -7.51 -2.72
N VAL A 225 -20.59 -6.94 -2.91
CA VAL A 225 -19.86 -6.95 -4.17
C VAL A 225 -18.60 -7.79 -3.98
N ALA A 226 -18.35 -8.75 -4.86
CA ALA A 226 -17.12 -9.51 -4.88
C ALA A 226 -16.31 -9.13 -6.12
N VAL A 227 -15.01 -8.87 -5.95
CA VAL A 227 -14.07 -8.50 -7.02
C VAL A 227 -12.84 -9.41 -6.93
N GLY A 228 -12.59 -10.18 -8.00
CA GLY A 228 -11.60 -11.26 -8.03
C GLY A 228 -10.15 -10.79 -8.12
N ASP A 229 -9.88 -9.52 -7.82
CA ASP A 229 -8.52 -8.97 -7.88
C ASP A 229 -8.36 -7.76 -6.94
N PRO A 230 -7.65 -7.92 -5.81
CA PRO A 230 -7.33 -6.80 -4.92
C PRO A 230 -6.32 -5.82 -5.53
N SER A 231 -5.54 -6.25 -6.52
CA SER A 231 -4.51 -5.43 -7.15
C SER A 231 -5.08 -4.23 -7.88
N ILE A 232 -6.35 -4.24 -8.31
CA ILE A 232 -6.96 -3.06 -8.95
C ILE A 232 -6.98 -1.83 -8.03
N THR A 233 -6.83 -2.03 -6.72
CA THR A 233 -6.75 -0.96 -5.72
C THR A 233 -5.34 -0.38 -5.53
N ILE A 234 -4.28 -1.03 -6.05
CA ILE A 234 -2.91 -0.59 -5.82
C ILE A 234 -2.50 0.54 -6.77
N ASN A 235 -1.55 1.36 -6.34
CA ASN A 235 -1.01 2.51 -7.06
C ASN A 235 -0.55 2.17 -8.48
N ALA A 236 0.01 0.97 -8.69
CA ALA A 236 0.45 0.52 -10.02
C ALA A 236 -0.68 0.17 -11.00
N MET A 237 -1.90 -0.06 -10.51
CA MET A 237 -3.02 -0.61 -11.29
C MET A 237 -4.27 0.26 -11.27
N VAL A 238 -4.43 1.15 -10.29
CA VAL A 238 -5.64 1.98 -10.13
C VAL A 238 -5.91 2.84 -11.37
N ASP A 239 -4.85 3.36 -12.01
CA ASP A 239 -4.92 4.18 -13.22
C ASP A 239 -4.93 3.37 -14.53
N GLU A 240 -4.89 2.04 -14.47
CA GLU A 240 -4.88 1.19 -15.66
C GLU A 240 -6.31 0.90 -16.14
N SER A 241 -6.56 1.11 -17.44
CA SER A 241 -7.91 1.02 -18.03
C SER A 241 -8.95 1.84 -17.26
N ASP A 242 -10.11 1.27 -16.91
CA ASP A 242 -11.18 1.95 -16.19
C ASP A 242 -11.25 1.54 -14.71
N ASN A 243 -10.14 1.03 -14.14
CA ASN A 243 -10.09 0.57 -12.74
C ASN A 243 -10.52 1.66 -11.75
N ALA A 244 -9.98 2.87 -11.87
CA ALA A 244 -10.39 4.02 -11.05
C ALA A 244 -11.87 4.35 -11.20
N VAL A 245 -12.39 4.35 -12.44
CA VAL A 245 -13.82 4.62 -12.71
C VAL A 245 -14.70 3.56 -12.05
N PHE A 246 -14.32 2.29 -12.11
CA PHE A 246 -15.06 1.22 -11.45
C PHE A 246 -15.06 1.37 -9.92
N LEU A 247 -13.90 1.66 -9.31
CA LEU A 247 -13.79 1.90 -7.86
C LEU A 247 -14.61 3.13 -7.41
N GLU A 248 -14.65 4.18 -8.22
CA GLU A 248 -15.53 5.34 -8.02
C GLU A 248 -17.01 4.90 -8.05
N ARG A 249 -17.41 4.09 -9.04
CA ARG A 249 -18.79 3.59 -9.18
C ARG A 249 -19.24 2.70 -8.02
N LEU A 250 -18.33 1.93 -7.43
CA LEU A 250 -18.61 1.13 -6.23
C LEU A 250 -18.94 2.00 -5.00
N SER A 251 -18.49 3.25 -4.97
CA SER A 251 -18.71 4.21 -3.87
C SER A 251 -19.66 5.35 -4.21
N GLN A 252 -20.23 5.39 -5.42
CA GLN A 252 -20.97 6.56 -5.91
C GLN A 252 -22.25 6.90 -5.13
N ASN A 253 -22.88 5.90 -4.51
CA ASN A 253 -24.12 6.07 -3.74
C ASN A 253 -23.88 6.26 -2.24
N SER A 254 -22.62 6.43 -1.84
CA SER A 254 -22.21 6.53 -0.45
C SER A 254 -21.46 7.84 -0.23
N ASP A 255 -21.82 8.54 0.85
CA ASP A 255 -21.12 9.75 1.29
C ASP A 255 -19.80 9.39 2.01
N ARG A 256 -19.69 8.14 2.46
CA ARG A 256 -18.57 7.63 3.24
C ARG A 256 -18.00 6.34 2.66
N VAL A 257 -16.67 6.29 2.55
CA VAL A 257 -15.92 5.08 2.23
C VAL A 257 -15.15 4.65 3.47
N VAL A 258 -15.32 3.39 3.83
CA VAL A 258 -14.63 2.73 4.94
C VAL A 258 -13.61 1.76 4.37
N PHE A 259 -12.37 1.82 4.83
CA PHE A 259 -11.43 0.74 4.62
C PHE A 259 -11.36 -0.12 5.87
N ASP A 260 -11.66 -1.42 5.73
CA ASP A 260 -11.52 -2.38 6.82
C ASP A 260 -10.07 -2.87 6.92
N LEU A 261 -9.42 -2.53 8.02
CA LEU A 261 -8.06 -2.94 8.38
C LEU A 261 -8.04 -3.90 9.57
N SER A 262 -9.21 -4.32 10.07
CA SER A 262 -9.33 -5.11 11.29
C SER A 262 -8.74 -6.53 11.16
N HIS A 263 -8.66 -7.05 9.94
CA HIS A 263 -8.18 -8.39 9.61
C HIS A 263 -7.00 -8.37 8.63
N GLN A 264 -6.19 -7.31 8.61
CA GLN A 264 -4.90 -7.30 7.93
C GLN A 264 -3.76 -7.66 8.90
N GLU A 265 -2.81 -8.49 8.47
CA GLU A 265 -1.72 -9.02 9.29
C GLU A 265 -0.89 -7.87 9.84
N SER A 266 -1.08 -7.61 11.13
CA SER A 266 -0.36 -6.67 11.99
C SER A 266 0.19 -5.42 11.30
N VAL A 267 -0.58 -4.34 11.36
CA VAL A 267 -0.01 -3.00 11.51
C VAL A 267 0.94 -3.05 12.73
N PRO A 268 2.28 -3.04 12.60
CA PRO A 268 3.17 -3.26 13.73
C PRO A 268 2.81 -2.33 14.89
N PRO A 269 3.00 -2.67 16.18
CA PRO A 269 2.55 -1.83 17.30
C PRO A 269 3.15 -0.40 17.31
N LEU A 270 4.20 -0.16 16.53
CA LEU A 270 4.71 1.17 16.24
C LEU A 270 3.82 1.94 15.24
N THR A 271 3.23 1.26 14.26
CA THR A 271 2.30 1.81 13.27
C THR A 271 0.92 2.10 13.87
N SER A 272 0.39 1.33 14.83
CA SER A 272 -0.83 1.69 15.57
C SER A 272 -0.61 2.88 16.53
N ALA A 273 0.53 2.94 17.21
CA ALA A 273 0.95 4.13 17.96
C ALA A 273 1.14 5.35 17.04
N VAL A 274 1.59 5.11 15.82
CA VAL A 274 1.71 6.14 14.79
C VAL A 274 0.34 6.52 14.22
N LEU A 275 -0.61 5.60 14.00
CA LEU A 275 -2.00 5.88 13.60
C LEU A 275 -2.70 6.73 14.66
N ALA A 276 -2.56 6.39 15.95
CA ALA A 276 -3.07 7.21 17.04
C ALA A 276 -2.46 8.64 17.08
N VAL A 277 -1.18 8.78 16.72
CA VAL A 277 -0.53 10.10 16.53
C VAL A 277 -0.96 10.78 15.22
N ARG A 278 -1.31 10.01 14.18
CA ARG A 278 -1.79 10.48 12.86
C ARG A 278 -3.21 11.04 12.96
N GLU A 279 -4.09 10.43 13.75
CA GLU A 279 -5.49 10.85 13.93
C GLU A 279 -5.67 11.99 14.93
N THR A 280 -4.69 12.26 15.79
CA THR A 280 -4.80 13.27 16.85
C THR A 280 -3.83 14.44 16.63
N PRO A 281 -4.25 15.58 16.05
CA PRO A 281 -3.41 16.78 15.84
C PRO A 281 -2.73 17.26 17.13
N LEU A 282 -3.37 17.03 18.27
CA LEU A 282 -2.89 17.43 19.60
C LEU A 282 -1.66 16.63 20.05
N LEU A 283 -1.57 15.34 19.69
CA LEU A 283 -0.41 14.48 19.96
C LEU A 283 0.81 14.94 19.14
N GLN A 284 0.61 15.38 17.90
CA GLN A 284 1.67 15.93 17.05
C GLN A 284 2.26 17.22 17.65
N VAL A 285 1.40 18.12 18.15
CA VAL A 285 1.82 19.35 18.86
C VAL A 285 2.56 19.02 20.16
N LEU A 286 2.11 18.01 20.90
CA LEU A 286 2.71 17.60 22.18
C LEU A 286 4.11 17.01 21.97
N LEU A 287 4.29 16.13 20.98
CA LEU A 287 5.59 15.59 20.58
C LEU A 287 6.55 16.69 20.10
N GLY A 288 6.07 17.61 19.26
CA GLY A 288 6.83 18.80 18.85
C GLY A 288 7.25 19.67 20.04
N GLY A 289 6.33 19.87 21.00
CA GLY A 289 6.59 20.61 22.24
C GLY A 289 7.64 19.95 23.14
N VAL A 290 7.59 18.62 23.30
CA VAL A 290 8.58 17.86 24.08
C VAL A 290 9.98 17.97 23.46
N ALA A 291 10.10 17.91 22.14
CA ALA A 291 11.38 18.12 21.45
C ALA A 291 11.96 19.52 21.72
N ILE A 292 11.12 20.56 21.67
CA ILE A 292 11.52 21.95 21.97
C ILE A 292 11.97 22.09 23.43
N VAL A 293 11.24 21.49 24.39
CA VAL A 293 11.57 21.51 25.81
C VAL A 293 12.85 20.74 26.11
N ALA A 294 13.09 19.60 25.45
CA ALA A 294 14.33 18.83 25.57
C ALA A 294 15.54 19.63 25.07
N VAL A 295 15.41 20.31 23.92
CA VAL A 295 16.43 21.24 23.40
C VAL A 295 16.70 22.37 24.41
N ALA A 296 15.64 22.97 24.98
CA ALA A 296 15.77 24.02 25.98
C ALA A 296 16.37 23.51 27.31
N GLY A 297 16.08 22.27 27.72
CA GLY A 297 16.60 21.65 28.94
C GLY A 297 18.08 21.31 28.85
N VAL A 298 18.52 20.74 27.72
CA VAL A 298 19.94 20.51 27.42
C VAL A 298 20.72 21.84 27.37
N SER A 299 20.08 22.92 26.91
CA SER A 299 20.66 24.26 26.91
C SER A 299 20.89 24.83 28.33
N ARG A 300 20.06 24.43 29.31
CA ARG A 300 20.10 24.93 30.70
C ARG A 300 20.99 24.11 31.63
N GLY A 301 21.20 22.82 31.35
CA GLY A 301 21.68 21.85 32.35
C GLY A 301 23.19 21.77 32.63
N ARG A 302 24.10 22.26 31.77
CA ARG A 302 25.55 22.04 31.99
C ARG A 302 26.44 23.20 31.57
N PHE A 303 26.51 24.21 32.44
CA PHE A 303 27.67 25.10 32.54
C PHE A 303 28.19 25.20 33.98
N ARG A 304 28.69 24.08 34.51
CA ARG A 304 29.65 24.08 35.60
C ARG A 304 30.42 22.77 35.57
N ARG A 305 31.72 22.85 35.30
CA ARG A 305 32.72 21.76 35.18
C ARG A 305 32.84 21.13 33.79
N THR A 306 33.64 21.76 32.94
CA THR A 306 34.93 21.22 32.44
C THR A 306 35.49 22.16 31.37
N ARG A 307 36.30 23.13 31.79
CA ARG A 307 37.37 23.66 30.95
C ARG A 307 38.66 22.97 31.38
N LYS A 308 39.43 22.54 30.37
CA LYS A 308 40.77 21.93 30.39
C LYS A 308 40.77 20.42 30.20
N ARG A 309 40.70 20.00 28.94
CA ARG A 309 41.68 19.14 28.25
C ARG A 309 41.20 18.95 26.81
N LEU A 310 42.14 18.65 25.91
CA LEU A 310 41.98 18.52 24.46
C LEU A 310 42.12 19.83 23.67
N ALA A 311 43.17 20.60 24.01
CA ALA A 311 44.12 20.94 22.96
C ALA A 311 45.06 19.73 22.78
N SER A 312 45.43 19.42 21.54
CA SER A 312 46.28 18.29 21.11
C SER A 312 45.61 16.91 21.07
N THR A 313 44.99 16.61 19.94
CA THR A 313 45.25 15.33 19.26
C THR A 313 45.15 15.55 17.75
N ALA A 314 46.30 15.42 17.12
CA ALA A 314 46.55 15.52 15.70
C ALA A 314 45.88 14.37 14.92
N VAL A 315 44.57 14.46 14.69
CA VAL A 315 43.83 13.49 13.83
C VAL A 315 43.44 14.10 12.48
N TRP A 316 43.32 15.43 12.40
CA TRP A 316 42.91 16.12 11.16
C TRP A 316 44.02 16.30 10.10
N GLY A 317 45.29 16.05 10.46
CA GLY A 317 46.43 16.13 9.51
C GLY A 317 46.64 14.86 8.66
N ARG A 318 45.99 13.74 9.02
CA ARG A 318 46.15 12.45 8.29
C ARG A 318 44.93 12.05 7.47
N LEU A 319 43.71 12.54 7.78
CA LEU A 319 42.54 12.28 6.93
C LEU A 319 42.49 13.14 5.66
N ARG A 320 43.23 14.26 5.63
CA ARG A 320 43.24 15.19 4.48
C ARG A 320 44.10 14.73 3.29
N ARG A 321 44.79 13.59 3.41
CA ARG A 321 45.50 12.93 2.29
C ARG A 321 44.80 11.68 1.75
N ARG A 322 43.60 11.34 2.24
CA ARG A 322 42.79 10.23 1.72
C ARG A 322 41.42 10.65 1.19
N ALA A 323 40.99 11.88 1.46
CA ALA A 323 39.83 12.50 0.82
C ALA A 323 40.24 13.22 -0.47
N GLY A 324 40.64 12.43 -1.47
CA GLY A 324 40.47 12.85 -2.86
C GLY A 324 39.00 12.68 -3.18
N LEU A 325 38.23 13.76 -3.07
CA LEU A 325 36.88 13.86 -3.61
C LEU A 325 36.98 13.71 -5.14
N ARG A 326 36.89 12.47 -5.60
CA ARG A 326 36.31 12.17 -6.91
C ARG A 326 34.82 12.17 -6.69
N THR A 327 34.15 13.18 -7.23
CA THR A 327 32.76 13.07 -7.64
C THR A 327 32.62 11.79 -8.45
N ALA A 328 31.89 10.80 -7.91
CA ALA A 328 31.46 9.66 -8.68
C ALA A 328 30.39 10.15 -9.67
N PRO A 329 30.48 9.79 -10.95
CA PRO A 329 29.42 10.11 -11.90
C PRO A 329 28.15 9.38 -11.45
N SER A 330 27.05 10.10 -11.40
CA SER A 330 25.73 9.54 -11.61
C SER A 330 25.75 8.69 -12.89
N GLY A 331 25.44 7.40 -12.77
CA GLY A 331 25.37 6.46 -13.89
C GLY A 331 26.41 5.34 -13.86
N GLN A 332 26.43 4.50 -12.83
CA GLN A 332 27.05 3.18 -12.93
C GLN A 332 26.05 2.10 -12.50
N VAL A 333 25.49 1.44 -13.50
CA VAL A 333 24.78 0.16 -13.40
C VAL A 333 25.71 -0.84 -12.72
N MET A 334 25.34 -1.33 -11.53
CA MET A 334 26.12 -2.37 -10.84
C MET A 334 26.27 -3.59 -11.76
N THR A 335 27.48 -4.13 -11.86
CA THR A 335 27.70 -5.34 -12.67
C THR A 335 26.94 -6.53 -12.05
N ALA A 336 26.52 -7.50 -12.86
CA ALA A 336 25.76 -8.68 -12.39
C ALA A 336 26.43 -9.36 -11.19
N GLU A 337 27.76 -9.50 -11.21
CA GLU A 337 28.57 -10.09 -10.13
C GLU A 337 28.58 -9.29 -8.82
N GLN A 338 28.30 -7.99 -8.87
CA GLN A 338 28.18 -7.13 -7.68
C GLN A 338 26.78 -7.19 -7.08
N ARG A 339 25.75 -7.38 -7.91
CA ARG A 339 24.34 -7.56 -7.48
C ARG A 339 24.13 -8.93 -6.83
N VAL A 340 24.67 -10.00 -7.41
CA VAL A 340 24.66 -11.35 -6.80
C VAL A 340 25.29 -11.33 -5.40
N ARG A 341 26.41 -10.62 -5.23
CA ARG A 341 27.07 -10.49 -3.91
C ARG A 341 26.30 -9.67 -2.89
N TYR A 342 25.45 -8.74 -3.34
CA TYR A 342 24.56 -7.99 -2.47
C TYR A 342 23.38 -8.86 -2.04
N LEU A 343 22.72 -9.52 -2.99
CA LEU A 343 21.57 -10.40 -2.73
C LEU A 343 21.94 -11.57 -1.82
N ARG A 344 23.10 -12.20 -2.01
CA ARG A 344 23.57 -13.30 -1.14
C ARG A 344 23.91 -12.84 0.29
N ARG A 345 24.09 -11.54 0.52
CA ARG A 345 24.35 -10.98 1.86
C ARG A 345 23.05 -10.64 2.58
N GLU A 346 22.07 -10.14 1.86
CA GLU A 346 20.79 -9.71 2.43
C GLU A 346 19.81 -10.89 2.60
N HIS A 347 19.86 -11.87 1.69
CA HIS A 347 19.02 -13.07 1.69
C HIS A 347 19.90 -14.35 1.67
N PRO A 348 20.51 -14.73 2.81
CA PRO A 348 21.38 -15.90 2.91
C PRO A 348 20.62 -17.23 2.82
N ASP A 349 19.29 -17.19 2.88
CA ASP A 349 18.35 -18.30 2.75
C ASP A 349 18.02 -18.66 1.29
N TRP A 350 18.39 -17.82 0.32
CA TRP A 350 18.12 -18.07 -1.09
C TRP A 350 19.22 -18.92 -1.74
N ASP A 351 18.81 -19.88 -2.57
CA ASP A 351 19.75 -20.69 -3.36
C ASP A 351 20.39 -19.88 -4.50
N ASP A 352 21.53 -20.39 -4.97
CA ASP A 352 22.35 -19.68 -5.96
C ASP A 352 21.64 -19.53 -7.31
N ASP A 353 20.76 -20.48 -7.67
CA ASP A 353 19.99 -20.48 -8.91
C ASP A 353 18.84 -19.46 -8.89
N ARG A 354 18.24 -19.20 -7.72
CA ARG A 354 17.25 -18.14 -7.51
C ARG A 354 17.88 -16.76 -7.59
N ILE A 355 19.07 -16.58 -7.02
CA ILE A 355 19.79 -15.30 -7.09
C ILE A 355 20.19 -14.99 -8.54
N GLU A 356 20.61 -15.99 -9.32
CA GLU A 356 20.98 -15.80 -10.73
C GLU A 356 19.76 -15.45 -11.61
N ARG A 357 18.60 -16.07 -11.37
CA ARG A 357 17.34 -15.74 -12.06
C ARG A 357 16.88 -14.30 -11.82
N VAL A 358 16.92 -13.82 -10.58
CA VAL A 358 16.53 -12.44 -10.24
C VAL A 358 17.44 -11.43 -10.93
N VAL A 359 18.73 -11.73 -11.06
CA VAL A 359 19.69 -10.85 -11.73
C VAL A 359 19.50 -10.84 -13.26
N ILE A 360 19.13 -11.96 -13.86
CA ILE A 360 18.81 -12.06 -15.29
C ILE A 360 17.52 -11.31 -15.62
N ALA A 361 16.48 -11.47 -14.79
CA ALA A 361 15.20 -10.76 -14.94
C ALA A 361 15.41 -9.23 -14.93
N PHE A 362 16.26 -8.72 -14.04
CA PHE A 362 16.57 -7.29 -13.92
C PHE A 362 17.41 -6.72 -15.09
N ASN A 363 18.21 -7.57 -15.76
CA ASN A 363 19.07 -7.13 -16.85
C ASN A 363 18.30 -6.92 -18.17
N ARG A 364 17.22 -7.68 -18.41
CA ARG A 364 16.34 -7.44 -19.56
C ARG A 364 15.61 -6.09 -19.44
N THR A 365 15.24 -5.70 -18.22
CA THR A 365 14.57 -4.43 -17.93
C THR A 365 15.45 -3.22 -18.23
N SER A 366 16.76 -3.31 -17.98
CA SER A 366 17.70 -2.17 -18.14
C SER A 366 18.16 -1.94 -19.59
N GLU A 367 18.11 -2.95 -20.47
CA GLU A 367 18.56 -2.82 -21.87
C GLU A 367 17.49 -2.17 -22.78
N GLU A 368 16.21 -2.18 -22.37
CA GLU A 368 15.12 -1.55 -23.12
C GLU A 368 14.94 -0.07 -22.78
N GLU A 369 15.23 0.35 -21.54
CA GLU A 369 15.28 1.76 -21.15
C GLU A 369 16.41 2.53 -21.85
N GLY A 370 17.55 1.88 -22.09
CA GLY A 370 18.70 2.48 -22.78
C GLY A 370 18.53 2.69 -24.29
N LYS A 371 17.44 2.20 -24.90
CA LYS A 371 17.11 2.41 -26.31
C LYS A 371 16.08 3.54 -26.54
N ARG A 372 15.56 4.15 -25.48
CA ARG A 372 14.59 5.26 -25.55
C ARG A 372 15.16 6.63 -25.19
N GLU A 373 16.49 6.79 -25.12
CA GLU A 373 17.19 8.09 -25.06
C GLU A 373 17.87 8.47 -26.37
#